data_AF-G8BV24-F1
#
_entry.id   AF-G8BV24-F1
#
_cell.length_a   1.000
_cell.length_b   1.000
_cell.length_c   1.000
_cell.angle_alpha   90.00
_cell.angle_beta   90.00
_cell.angle_gamma   90.00
#
_symmetry.space_group_name_H-M   'P 1'
#
loop_
_entity.id
_entity.type
_entity.pdbx_description
1 polymer ?
#
loop_
_entity_poly.entity_id
_entity_poly.type
_entity_poly.pdbx_seq_one_letter_code
_entity_poly.pdbx_strand_id
1 'polypeptide(L)'
;MLRSSFSSITHIAQRRLIQSHALSKASIAELQNRWESMPPSEQNSIVSKLAARQKLPWTQLTEEEKKAAWYISYGEWGPRRPVLAKGEGVFVTKGVIIGLLISFGVFAGVRELARDDPRTMTKEWQLKSNEYLQSVNANPWTGHDQVQSK
;
A
#
# COMPACT_ATOMS: atom_id res chain seq x y z
N MET A 1 -13.47 64.89 57.37
CA MET A 1 -13.70 64.84 55.91
C MET A 1 -12.72 63.85 55.32
N LEU A 2 -13.18 62.85 54.54
CA LEU A 2 -12.46 62.18 53.45
C LEU A 2 -13.31 60.99 52.97
N ARG A 3 -14.11 61.23 51.91
CA ARG A 3 -14.79 60.18 51.15
C ARG A 3 -13.81 59.64 50.12
N SER A 4 -13.43 58.36 50.19
CA SER A 4 -12.70 57.71 49.10
C SER A 4 -13.69 57.21 48.06
N SER A 5 -13.63 57.77 46.86
CA SER A 5 -14.40 57.33 45.69
C SER A 5 -13.63 56.23 44.97
N PHE A 6 -14.25 55.06 44.78
CA PHE A 6 -13.73 54.01 43.90
C PHE A 6 -14.42 54.12 42.54
N SER A 7 -13.66 54.48 41.50
CA SER A 7 -14.13 54.44 40.11
C SER A 7 -13.92 53.04 39.53
N SER A 8 -14.99 52.29 39.30
CA SER A 8 -14.92 51.04 38.53
C SER A 8 -14.72 51.32 37.06
N ILE A 9 -13.56 50.94 36.53
CA ILE A 9 -13.24 50.96 35.09
C ILE A 9 -13.82 49.68 34.48
N THR A 10 -14.87 49.80 33.68
CA THR A 10 -15.41 48.70 32.88
C THR A 10 -14.62 48.57 31.59
N HIS A 11 -13.74 47.58 31.50
CA HIS A 11 -13.13 47.18 30.23
C HIS A 11 -14.18 46.50 29.36
N ILE A 12 -14.76 47.24 28.40
CA ILE A 12 -15.56 46.67 27.32
C ILE A 12 -14.59 45.92 26.40
N ALA A 13 -14.49 44.61 26.58
CA ALA A 13 -13.76 43.76 25.65
C ALA A 13 -14.49 43.76 24.30
N GLN A 14 -13.95 44.48 23.31
CA GLN A 14 -14.38 44.36 21.92
C GLN A 14 -14.13 42.92 21.47
N ARG A 15 -15.18 42.09 21.48
CA ARG A 15 -15.17 40.79 20.80
C ARG A 15 -15.02 41.07 19.31
N ARG A 16 -13.80 40.96 18.77
CA ARG A 16 -13.61 40.85 17.33
C ARG A 16 -14.34 39.58 16.89
N LEU A 17 -15.46 39.75 16.19
CA LEU A 17 -16.05 38.68 15.41
C LEU A 17 -15.01 38.32 14.34
N ILE A 18 -14.35 37.18 14.49
CA ILE A 18 -13.52 36.61 13.43
C ILE A 18 -14.48 36.20 12.33
N GLN A 19 -14.76 37.11 11.39
CA GLN A 19 -15.51 36.77 10.18
C GLN A 19 -14.57 36.03 9.24
N SER A 20 -14.46 34.71 9.43
CA SER A 20 -13.88 33.84 8.39
C SER A 20 -14.99 33.46 7.40
N HIS A 21 -14.92 34.04 6.21
CA HIS A 21 -15.80 33.71 5.10
C HIS A 21 -15.58 32.27 4.65
N ALA A 22 -16.64 31.63 4.15
CA ALA A 22 -16.55 30.31 3.54
C ALA A 22 -15.48 30.33 2.44
N LEU A 23 -14.68 29.27 2.39
CA LEU A 23 -13.68 29.11 1.34
C LEU A 23 -14.39 28.93 -0.01
N SER A 24 -13.78 29.47 -1.07
CA SER A 24 -14.34 29.34 -2.42
C SER A 24 -14.33 27.88 -2.85
N LYS A 25 -15.44 27.42 -3.44
CA LYS A 25 -15.56 26.08 -4.04
C LYS A 25 -14.42 25.78 -5.00
N ALA A 26 -13.97 26.74 -5.81
CA ALA A 26 -12.84 26.55 -6.72
C ALA A 26 -11.51 26.19 -6.02
N SER A 27 -11.33 26.65 -4.77
CA SER A 27 -10.11 26.39 -3.99
C SER A 27 -10.12 25.03 -3.28
N ILE A 28 -11.31 24.45 -3.03
CA ILE A 28 -11.45 23.19 -2.29
C ILE A 28 -11.98 22.04 -3.16
N ALA A 29 -12.55 22.34 -4.32
CA ALA A 29 -13.10 21.33 -5.22
C ALA A 29 -12.03 20.29 -5.58
N GLU A 30 -12.40 19.01 -5.41
CA GLU A 30 -11.57 17.86 -5.73
C GLU A 30 -10.18 17.91 -5.06
N LEU A 31 -10.10 18.45 -3.84
CA LEU A 31 -8.85 18.57 -3.09
C LEU A 31 -8.05 17.26 -3.06
N GLN A 32 -8.75 16.13 -2.97
CA GLN A 32 -8.18 14.78 -2.92
C GLN A 32 -7.27 14.45 -4.11
N ASN A 33 -7.61 14.93 -5.30
CA ASN A 33 -6.86 14.64 -6.52
C ASN A 33 -5.67 15.59 -6.73
N ARG A 34 -5.73 16.80 -6.14
CA ARG A 34 -4.75 17.87 -6.35
C ARG A 34 -3.83 18.12 -5.16
N TRP A 35 -4.15 17.59 -3.98
CA TRP A 35 -3.43 17.90 -2.75
C TRP A 35 -1.93 17.67 -2.87
N GLU A 36 -1.52 16.53 -3.40
CA GLU A 36 -0.11 16.16 -3.55
C GLU A 36 0.63 16.97 -4.63
N SER A 37 -0.08 17.51 -5.63
CA SER A 37 0.51 18.31 -6.70
C SER A 37 0.53 19.81 -6.41
N MET A 38 -0.19 20.27 -5.38
CA MET A 38 -0.23 21.68 -5.00
C MET A 38 1.09 22.16 -4.37
N PRO A 39 1.49 23.43 -4.60
CA PRO A 39 2.62 24.03 -3.91
C PRO A 39 2.46 24.04 -2.38
N PRO A 40 3.54 23.89 -1.60
CA PRO A 40 3.46 23.90 -0.14
C PRO A 40 2.89 25.20 0.46
N SER A 41 3.13 26.34 -0.20
CA SER A 41 2.57 27.63 0.20
C SER A 41 1.04 27.65 0.11
N GLU A 42 0.48 27.07 -0.95
CA GLU A 42 -0.96 26.97 -1.17
C GLU A 42 -1.59 25.99 -0.18
N GLN A 43 -0.97 24.82 0.04
CA GLN A 43 -1.39 23.86 1.06
C GLN A 43 -1.49 24.53 2.44
N ASN A 44 -0.44 25.25 2.87
CA ASN A 44 -0.44 25.97 4.14
C ASN A 44 -1.55 27.03 4.23
N SER A 45 -1.81 27.73 3.12
CA SER A 45 -2.88 28.73 3.06
C SER A 45 -4.27 28.12 3.23
N ILE A 46 -4.51 26.95 2.62
CA ILE A 46 -5.77 26.21 2.71
C ILE A 46 -5.94 25.68 4.14
N VAL A 47 -4.90 25.04 4.71
CA VAL A 47 -4.93 24.53 6.09
C VAL A 47 -5.24 25.65 7.08
N SER A 48 -4.57 26.79 6.96
CA SER A 48 -4.76 27.92 7.87
C SER A 48 -6.19 28.49 7.82
N LYS A 49 -6.74 28.64 6.61
CA LYS A 49 -8.13 29.10 6.41
C LYS A 49 -9.15 28.09 6.93
N LEU A 50 -8.92 26.79 6.68
CA LEU A 50 -9.80 25.72 7.14
C LEU A 50 -9.78 25.60 8.67
N ALA A 51 -8.60 25.73 9.29
CA ALA A 51 -8.46 25.77 10.74
C ALA A 51 -9.16 26.98 11.36
N ALA A 52 -9.18 28.13 10.68
CA ALA A 52 -9.98 29.28 11.12
C ALA A 52 -11.48 29.00 11.04
N ARG A 53 -11.96 28.33 9.97
CA ARG A 53 -13.37 27.94 9.80
C ARG A 53 -13.83 26.92 10.83
N GLN A 54 -12.98 25.96 11.19
CA GLN A 54 -13.28 24.93 12.19
C GLN A 54 -13.51 25.47 13.61
N LYS A 55 -13.09 26.72 13.90
CA LYS A 55 -13.38 27.41 15.17
C LYS A 55 -14.84 27.91 15.27
N LEU A 56 -15.54 28.01 14.14
CA LEU A 56 -16.94 28.41 14.07
C LEU A 56 -17.88 27.20 14.28
N PRO A 57 -19.20 27.41 14.48
CA PRO A 57 -20.16 26.31 14.57
C PRO A 57 -20.13 25.42 13.31
N TRP A 58 -20.02 24.10 13.51
CA TRP A 58 -19.86 23.13 12.42
C TRP A 58 -21.10 22.95 11.52
N THR A 59 -22.24 23.50 11.95
CA THR A 59 -23.45 23.62 11.12
C THR A 59 -23.24 24.60 9.96
N GLN A 60 -22.31 25.55 10.08
CA GLN A 60 -21.99 26.55 9.06
C GLN A 60 -20.86 26.12 8.12
N LEU A 61 -20.26 24.95 8.33
CA LEU A 61 -19.26 24.38 7.40
C LEU A 61 -19.97 23.72 6.22
N THR A 62 -19.52 24.04 5.01
CA THR A 62 -20.02 23.40 3.80
C THR A 62 -19.58 21.93 3.75
N GLU A 63 -20.30 21.09 3.00
CA GLU A 63 -19.93 19.68 2.85
C GLU A 63 -18.54 19.52 2.20
N GLU A 64 -18.19 20.40 1.28
CA GLU A 64 -16.87 20.43 0.62
C GLU A 64 -15.76 20.78 1.62
N GLU A 65 -15.97 21.76 2.50
CA GLU A 65 -15.04 22.11 3.59
C GLU A 65 -14.82 20.91 4.52
N LYS A 66 -15.89 20.14 4.83
CA LYS A 66 -15.81 18.93 5.67
C LYS A 66 -15.02 17.82 4.98
N LYS A 67 -15.28 17.54 3.70
CA LYS A 67 -14.55 16.55 2.90
C LYS A 67 -13.06 16.88 2.82
N ALA A 68 -12.74 18.15 2.61
CA ALA A 68 -11.36 18.64 2.58
C ALA A 68 -10.67 18.54 3.94
N ALA A 69 -11.33 18.94 5.02
CA ALA A 69 -10.81 18.81 6.38
C ALA A 69 -10.47 17.36 6.70
N TRP A 70 -11.37 16.44 6.37
CA TRP A 70 -11.16 15.02 6.55
C TRP A 70 -9.99 14.50 5.72
N TYR A 71 -9.88 14.88 4.44
CA TYR A 71 -8.80 14.41 3.58
C TYR A 71 -7.43 14.97 4.00
N ILE A 72 -7.33 16.24 4.39
CA ILE A 72 -6.07 16.80 4.89
C ILE A 72 -5.63 16.07 6.18
N SER A 73 -6.58 15.81 7.09
CA SER A 73 -6.25 15.19 8.38
C SER A 73 -6.02 13.68 8.32
N TYR A 74 -6.74 12.96 7.46
CA TYR A 74 -6.79 11.49 7.44
C TYR A 74 -6.60 10.84 6.06
N GLY A 75 -6.38 11.61 5.00
CA GLY A 75 -6.18 11.06 3.65
C GLY A 75 -4.89 10.25 3.49
N GLU A 76 -4.83 9.47 2.42
CA GLU A 76 -3.70 8.61 2.04
C GLU A 76 -2.53 9.40 1.42
N TRP A 77 -2.08 10.45 2.09
CA TRP A 77 -0.98 11.31 1.61
C TRP A 77 0.10 11.46 2.69
N GLY A 78 1.28 11.90 2.27
CA GLY A 78 2.41 12.15 3.18
C GLY A 78 2.77 10.89 3.99
N PRO A 79 2.76 10.94 5.34
CA PRO A 79 3.07 9.79 6.20
C PRO A 79 2.13 8.59 6.07
N ARG A 80 0.93 8.79 5.50
CA ARG A 80 -0.10 7.75 5.37
C ARG A 80 -0.21 7.17 3.96
N ARG A 81 0.76 7.41 3.10
CA ARG A 81 0.77 6.73 1.79
C ARG A 81 0.87 5.22 1.98
N PRO A 82 0.09 4.42 1.21
CA PRO A 82 0.22 2.97 1.25
C PRO A 82 1.63 2.56 0.83
N VAL A 83 2.13 1.46 1.44
CA VAL A 83 3.46 0.92 1.12
C VAL A 83 3.55 0.45 -0.33
N LEU A 84 2.44 -0.07 -0.85
CA LEU A 84 2.30 -0.44 -2.25
C LEU A 84 1.39 0.57 -2.94
N ALA A 85 1.96 1.35 -3.85
CA ALA A 85 1.19 2.25 -4.67
C ALA A 85 0.30 1.45 -5.66
N LYS A 86 -0.71 2.13 -6.21
CA LYS A 86 -1.60 1.55 -7.20
C LYS A 86 -0.78 1.05 -8.41
N GLY A 87 -0.81 -0.27 -8.64
CA GLY A 87 -0.09 -0.92 -9.75
C GLY A 87 1.27 -1.54 -9.38
N GLU A 88 1.86 -1.22 -8.23
CA GLU A 88 3.14 -1.81 -7.81
C GLU A 88 3.04 -3.32 -7.55
N GLY A 89 1.91 -3.79 -7.02
CA GLY A 89 1.68 -5.23 -6.83
C GLY A 89 1.74 -6.03 -8.14
N VAL A 90 1.30 -5.43 -9.25
CA VAL A 90 1.40 -6.04 -10.59
C VAL A 90 2.85 -6.02 -11.07
N PHE A 91 3.58 -4.94 -10.82
CA PHE A 91 5.01 -4.85 -11.14
C PHE A 91 5.82 -5.91 -10.41
N VAL A 92 5.61 -6.08 -9.10
CA VAL A 92 6.28 -7.11 -8.29
C VAL A 92 5.96 -8.51 -8.81
N THR A 93 4.68 -8.83 -9.06
CA THR A 93 4.27 -10.13 -9.59
C THR A 93 4.93 -10.43 -10.94
N LYS A 94 4.99 -9.45 -11.85
CA LYS A 94 5.70 -9.59 -13.13
C LYS A 94 7.20 -9.85 -12.92
N GLY A 95 7.83 -9.12 -12.00
CA GLY A 95 9.24 -9.32 -11.64
C GLY A 95 9.51 -10.74 -11.15
N VAL A 96 8.65 -11.29 -10.29
CA VAL A 96 8.77 -12.66 -9.79
C VAL A 96 8.65 -13.68 -10.93
N ILE A 97 7.66 -13.54 -11.81
CA ILE A 97 7.48 -14.45 -12.94
C ILE A 97 8.70 -14.42 -13.88
N ILE A 98 9.19 -13.22 -14.20
CA ILE A 98 10.40 -13.06 -15.03
C ILE A 98 11.61 -13.71 -14.36
N GLY A 99 11.78 -13.51 -13.04
CA GLY A 99 12.85 -14.13 -12.27
C GLY A 99 12.81 -15.67 -12.31
N LEU A 100 11.62 -16.25 -12.19
CA LEU A 100 11.42 -17.71 -12.31
C LEU A 100 11.76 -18.20 -13.72
N LEU A 101 11.32 -17.49 -14.77
CA LEU A 101 11.62 -17.86 -16.16
C LEU A 101 13.11 -17.79 -16.46
N ILE A 102 13.80 -16.74 -15.99
CA ILE A 102 15.25 -16.62 -16.14
C ILE A 102 15.95 -17.76 -15.41
N SER A 103 15.54 -18.05 -14.16
CA SER A 103 16.13 -19.15 -13.37
C SER A 103 15.95 -20.50 -14.06
N PHE A 104 14.76 -20.77 -14.61
CA PHE A 104 14.49 -21.97 -15.38
C PHE A 104 15.33 -22.04 -16.66
N GLY A 105 15.46 -20.92 -17.38
CA GLY A 105 16.28 -20.84 -18.60
C GLY A 105 17.76 -21.11 -18.32
N VAL A 106 18.30 -20.53 -17.23
CA VAL A 106 19.68 -20.79 -16.79
C VAL A 106 19.86 -22.26 -16.41
N PHE A 107 18.94 -22.82 -15.62
CA PHE A 107 18.99 -24.24 -15.23
C PHE A 107 18.95 -25.16 -16.45
N ALA A 108 18.04 -24.92 -17.39
CA ALA A 108 17.94 -25.70 -18.62
C ALA A 108 19.21 -25.59 -19.47
N GLY A 109 19.76 -24.38 -19.61
CA GLY A 109 21.01 -24.16 -20.35
C GLY A 109 22.21 -24.90 -19.74
N VAL A 110 22.34 -24.89 -18.41
CA VAL A 110 23.40 -25.66 -17.72
C VAL A 110 23.15 -27.17 -17.82
N ARG A 111 21.89 -27.60 -17.74
CA ARG A 111 21.51 -29.03 -17.82
C ARG A 111 21.78 -29.63 -19.20
N GLU A 112 21.62 -28.86 -20.27
CA GLU A 112 21.91 -29.29 -21.65
C GLU A 112 23.40 -29.54 -21.88
N LEU A 113 24.27 -28.81 -21.18
CA LEU A 113 25.73 -28.98 -21.25
C LEU A 113 26.24 -30.11 -20.35
N ALA A 114 25.36 -30.77 -19.60
CA ALA A 114 25.74 -31.88 -18.72
C ALA A 114 25.99 -33.17 -19.51
N ARG A 115 26.62 -34.15 -18.85
CA ARG A 115 26.89 -35.47 -19.45
C ARG A 115 25.59 -36.26 -19.62
N ASP A 116 25.63 -37.25 -20.51
CA ASP A 116 24.54 -38.17 -20.76
C ASP A 116 24.08 -38.90 -19.49
N ASP A 117 22.80 -39.23 -19.45
CA ASP A 117 22.19 -39.97 -18.36
C ASP A 117 22.76 -41.40 -18.27
N PRO A 118 22.82 -42.01 -17.07
CA PRO A 118 23.34 -43.36 -16.92
C PRO A 118 22.44 -44.38 -17.63
N ARG A 119 23.04 -45.44 -18.16
CA ARG A 119 22.34 -46.53 -18.89
C ARG A 119 21.17 -47.18 -18.14
N THR A 120 21.17 -47.09 -16.80
CA THR A 120 20.13 -47.66 -15.92
C THR A 120 18.90 -46.77 -15.79
N MET A 121 18.94 -45.54 -16.29
CA MET A 121 17.84 -44.56 -16.26
C MET A 121 16.94 -44.67 -17.49
N THR A 122 16.83 -45.85 -18.09
CA THR A 122 15.88 -46.16 -19.15
C THR A 122 14.70 -46.95 -18.58
N LYS A 123 13.51 -46.78 -19.18
CA LYS A 123 12.29 -47.46 -18.74
C LYS A 123 12.42 -48.98 -18.82
N GLU A 124 13.04 -49.51 -19.88
CA GLU A 124 13.27 -50.95 -20.04
C GLU A 124 14.12 -51.54 -18.92
N TRP A 125 15.18 -50.82 -18.51
CA TRP A 125 16.04 -51.26 -17.42
C TRP A 125 15.30 -51.25 -16.08
N GLN A 126 14.50 -50.21 -15.84
CA GLN A 126 13.67 -50.08 -14.63
C GLN A 126 12.61 -51.19 -14.55
N LEU A 127 11.95 -51.53 -15.66
CA LEU A 127 10.98 -52.62 -15.72
C LEU A 127 11.62 -53.98 -15.39
N LYS A 128 12.79 -54.29 -15.97
CA LYS A 128 13.53 -55.52 -15.62
C LYS A 128 13.99 -55.54 -14.16
N SER A 129 14.37 -54.38 -13.63
CA SER A 129 14.73 -54.25 -12.21
C SER A 129 13.51 -54.51 -11.31
N ASN A 130 12.33 -54.06 -11.71
CA ASN A 130 11.08 -54.36 -11.01
C ASN A 130 10.73 -55.85 -11.05
N GLU A 131 10.86 -56.51 -12.19
CA GLU A 131 10.65 -57.97 -12.31
C GLU A 131 11.54 -58.74 -11.32
N TYR A 132 12.81 -58.32 -11.20
CA TYR A 132 13.71 -58.87 -10.21
C TYR A 132 13.25 -58.58 -8.78
N LEU A 133 12.89 -57.33 -8.45
CA LEU A 133 12.42 -56.96 -7.11
C LEU A 133 11.14 -57.71 -6.72
N GLN A 134 10.26 -57.96 -7.68
CA GLN A 134 9.07 -58.79 -7.50
C GLN A 134 9.47 -60.25 -7.20
N SER A 135 10.45 -60.79 -7.93
CA SER A 135 10.92 -62.17 -7.70
C SER A 135 11.49 -62.41 -6.30
N VAL A 136 12.02 -61.37 -5.65
CA VAL A 136 12.56 -61.44 -4.28
C VAL A 136 11.59 -60.93 -3.21
N ASN A 137 10.32 -60.63 -3.58
CA ASN A 137 9.32 -60.05 -2.68
C ASN A 137 9.81 -58.79 -1.94
N ALA A 138 10.58 -57.94 -2.62
CA ALA A 138 11.06 -56.69 -2.04
C ALA A 138 9.88 -55.73 -1.78
N ASN A 139 9.96 -54.98 -0.68
CA ASN A 139 8.98 -53.96 -0.26
C ASN A 139 7.51 -54.40 -0.34
N PRO A 140 7.09 -55.43 0.43
CA PRO A 140 5.78 -56.07 0.26
C PRO A 140 4.58 -55.23 0.75
N TRP A 141 4.79 -54.15 1.51
CA TRP A 141 3.70 -53.29 2.02
C TRP A 141 3.62 -51.89 1.37
N THR A 142 4.73 -51.35 0.84
CA THR A 142 4.74 -50.00 0.23
C THR A 142 4.66 -50.03 -1.30
N GLY A 143 5.41 -50.92 -1.95
CA GLY A 143 5.62 -50.91 -3.40
C GLY A 143 7.11 -50.95 -3.77
N HIS A 144 7.43 -51.68 -4.83
CA HIS A 144 8.79 -51.88 -5.33
C HIS A 144 9.05 -51.25 -6.71
N ASP A 145 8.04 -50.62 -7.30
CA ASP A 145 8.12 -50.04 -8.64
C ASP A 145 9.14 -48.88 -8.70
N GLN A 146 10.13 -49.02 -9.57
CA GLN A 146 11.22 -48.05 -9.83
C GLN A 146 11.03 -47.26 -11.13
N VAL A 147 9.90 -47.40 -11.85
CA VAL A 147 9.69 -46.72 -13.12
C VAL A 147 9.48 -45.22 -12.90
N GLN A 148 10.48 -44.44 -13.29
CA GLN A 148 10.48 -42.98 -13.20
C GLN A 148 10.89 -42.31 -14.52
N SER A 149 11.47 -43.08 -15.44
CA SER A 149 11.80 -42.63 -16.78
C SER A 149 10.64 -42.86 -17.74
N LYS A 150 10.49 -41.99 -18.75
CA LYS A 150 9.43 -42.06 -19.75
C LYS A 150 9.63 -43.19 -20.76
#